data_AF-A0A7Y3UNZ6-F1
#
_entry.id   AF-A0A7Y3UNZ6-F1
#
_cell.length_a   1.000
_cell.length_b   1.000
_cell.length_c   1.000
_cell.angle_alpha   90.00
_cell.angle_beta   90.00
_cell.angle_gamma   90.00
#
_symmetry.space_group_name_H-M   'P 1'
#
loop_
_entity.id
_entity.type
_entity.pdbx_description
1 polymer ?
#
loop_
_entity_poly.entity_id
_entity_poly.type
_entity_poly.pdbx_seq_one_letter_code
_entity_poly.pdbx_strand_id
1 'polypeptide(L)'
;MENKKNSLKQTPVMNNHNTQHFSRSLNRYDVVCIGINGIVGAGIFLLPGKIAALAGPRSILVYLLCGLLCLAIALCFAEMGGKYQQTGGAYLYARDTFGPMTGFLVGWMVSISAIVGWATMASGFLLYLRYFSPHLSEGWCGNAIMTALIISLSTLNFLGVKIGARIINFFTISKLIPLFIFILWGFSHVEVSSLRPILAFDGNSIGSAVVIALFAFTGFEHLAVPAGEMRNPKKDIPKALFLVIVGSTLIYVLVQTVAVGTYPQLAGSKKPLADAATCFLGPSGGLLIAVGALLAIAGINSGIALTGPRNLYALSKDGFLPELISKIHPRFHTPYIAIVFCSSLTLILTLTGTFEYLVFASVLVSLLQYIPTCLAVIVLRRKSPVPAGSYKVPGGYTIPCLALVTCFWLLVQIKMVVILATLGCMALSLPFYFLRKRHLSNSEPN
;
A
#
# COMPACT_ATOMS: atom_id res chain seq x y z
N MET A 1 -40.94 25.10 -45.05
CA MET A 1 -41.41 24.29 -43.92
C MET A 1 -40.83 22.89 -44.11
N GLU A 2 -39.61 22.62 -43.62
CA GLU A 2 -39.34 22.11 -42.25
C GLU A 2 -39.90 20.67 -42.13
N ASN A 3 -39.12 19.61 -41.95
CA ASN A 3 -38.19 19.40 -40.85
C ASN A 3 -37.23 18.24 -41.17
N LYS A 4 -35.92 18.51 -41.14
CA LYS A 4 -34.83 17.54 -41.21
C LYS A 4 -34.03 17.75 -39.91
N LYS A 5 -34.37 17.03 -38.83
CA LYS A 5 -33.66 17.15 -37.54
C LYS A 5 -33.65 15.84 -36.76
N ASN A 6 -32.50 15.60 -36.14
CA ASN A 6 -32.17 14.61 -35.10
C ASN A 6 -31.58 13.26 -35.54
N SER A 7 -30.55 13.31 -36.39
CA SER A 7 -29.38 12.45 -36.23
C SER A 7 -28.32 13.22 -35.43
N LEU A 8 -28.30 13.09 -34.10
CA LEU A 8 -27.21 13.58 -33.27
C LEU A 8 -25.97 12.70 -33.53
N LYS A 9 -25.23 13.07 -34.57
CA LYS A 9 -23.83 12.66 -34.75
C LYS A 9 -23.07 13.13 -33.51
N GLN A 10 -22.52 12.19 -32.75
CA GLN A 10 -21.42 12.48 -31.84
C GLN A 10 -20.25 12.99 -32.68
N THR A 11 -20.11 14.31 -32.75
CA THR A 11 -18.89 14.95 -33.22
C THR A 11 -17.78 14.62 -32.20
N PRO A 12 -16.67 14.00 -32.62
CA PRO A 12 -15.51 13.90 -31.75
C PRO A 12 -14.97 15.32 -31.58
N VAL A 13 -15.08 15.86 -30.37
CA VAL A 13 -14.39 17.10 -30.01
C VAL A 13 -12.89 16.79 -30.10
N MET A 14 -12.27 17.18 -31.22
CA MET A 14 -10.82 17.22 -31.40
C MET A 14 -10.27 18.32 -30.52
N ASN A 15 -10.11 18.05 -29.22
CA ASN A 15 -9.33 18.90 -28.34
C ASN A 15 -7.84 18.60 -28.54
N ASN A 16 -7.23 19.40 -29.41
CA ASN A 16 -5.80 19.44 -29.68
C ASN A 16 -5.05 20.20 -28.56
N HIS A 17 -5.31 19.84 -27.29
CA HIS A 17 -4.37 20.15 -26.23
C HIS A 17 -3.26 19.11 -26.31
N ASN A 18 -2.00 19.53 -26.33
CA ASN A 18 -0.86 18.69 -26.00
C ASN A 18 -1.09 18.10 -24.59
N THR A 19 -1.91 17.06 -24.48
CA THR A 19 -2.16 16.37 -23.23
C THR A 19 -0.90 15.60 -22.93
N GLN A 20 -0.04 16.20 -22.12
CA GLN A 20 1.13 15.51 -21.62
C GLN A 20 0.64 14.25 -20.91
N HIS A 21 0.97 13.11 -21.48
CA HIS A 21 0.62 11.80 -20.95
C HIS A 21 1.85 11.18 -20.30
N PHE A 22 1.61 10.34 -19.30
CA PHE A 22 2.65 9.50 -18.73
C PHE A 22 3.28 8.60 -19.80
N SER A 23 4.60 8.41 -19.71
CA SER A 23 5.29 7.41 -20.52
C SER A 23 4.96 5.99 -20.02
N ARG A 24 4.57 5.08 -20.93
CA ARG A 24 4.30 3.67 -20.59
C ARG A 24 5.59 2.86 -20.48
N SER A 25 6.34 3.11 -19.41
CA SER A 25 7.71 2.63 -19.22
C SER A 25 7.85 1.41 -18.30
N LEU A 26 6.84 1.12 -17.47
CA LEU A 26 6.86 0.01 -16.51
C LEU A 26 6.49 -1.31 -17.17
N ASN A 27 7.37 -2.30 -17.03
CA ASN A 27 7.13 -3.66 -17.51
C ASN A 27 6.53 -4.54 -16.40
N ARG A 28 6.11 -5.76 -16.75
CA ARG A 28 5.51 -6.70 -15.80
C ARG A 28 6.38 -7.01 -14.58
N TYR A 29 7.70 -7.08 -14.77
CA TYR A 29 8.65 -7.31 -13.67
C TYR A 29 8.63 -6.16 -12.67
N ASP A 30 8.65 -4.92 -13.16
CA ASP A 30 8.53 -3.72 -12.32
C ASP A 30 7.21 -3.73 -11.54
N VAL A 31 6.10 -4.13 -12.17
CA VAL A 31 4.77 -4.19 -11.53
C VAL A 31 4.73 -5.21 -10.39
N VAL A 32 5.31 -6.41 -10.59
CA VAL A 32 5.42 -7.43 -9.54
C VAL A 32 6.30 -6.92 -8.40
N CYS A 33 7.45 -6.34 -8.72
CA CYS A 33 8.35 -5.79 -7.71
C CYS A 33 7.68 -4.67 -6.92
N ILE A 34 6.93 -3.75 -7.54
CA ILE A 34 6.16 -2.71 -6.82
C ILE A 34 5.18 -3.35 -5.82
N GLY A 35 4.51 -4.44 -6.21
CA GLY A 35 3.60 -5.16 -5.34
C GLY A 35 4.28 -5.83 -4.14
N ILE A 36 5.32 -6.64 -4.39
CA ILE A 36 6.10 -7.28 -3.31
C ILE A 36 6.72 -6.21 -2.43
N ASN A 37 7.18 -5.12 -3.05
CA ASN A 37 7.79 -4.01 -2.36
C ASN A 37 6.83 -3.40 -1.34
N GLY A 38 5.59 -3.14 -1.75
CA GLY A 38 4.54 -2.55 -0.93
C GLY A 38 4.14 -3.41 0.26
N ILE A 39 4.13 -4.74 0.12
CA ILE A 39 3.77 -5.65 1.22
C ILE A 39 4.96 -5.94 2.13
N VAL A 40 6.08 -6.44 1.58
CA VAL A 40 7.18 -7.00 2.36
C VAL A 40 8.04 -5.89 2.94
N GLY A 41 7.69 -5.35 4.09
CA GLY A 41 8.53 -4.36 4.78
C GLY A 41 8.41 -4.38 6.28
N ALA A 42 8.33 -3.21 6.91
CA ALA A 42 8.43 -3.09 8.38
C ALA A 42 7.52 -4.06 9.14
N GLY A 43 6.31 -4.33 8.62
CA GLY A 43 5.34 -5.24 9.21
C GLY A 43 5.89 -6.64 9.51
N ILE A 44 6.53 -7.30 8.55
CA ILE A 44 7.04 -8.67 8.78
C ILE A 44 8.27 -8.71 9.68
N PHE A 45 9.05 -7.63 9.75
CA PHE A 45 10.22 -7.59 10.62
C PHE A 45 9.91 -7.22 12.07
N LEU A 46 8.83 -6.45 12.31
CA LEU A 46 8.49 -5.89 13.63
C LEU A 46 7.26 -6.54 14.30
N LEU A 47 6.29 -7.04 13.53
CA LEU A 47 5.02 -7.53 14.08
C LEU A 47 4.95 -9.01 14.48
N PRO A 48 5.84 -9.93 14.04
CA PRO A 48 5.83 -11.32 14.49
C PRO A 48 5.72 -11.51 16.01
N GLY A 49 6.46 -10.71 16.78
CA GLY A 49 6.42 -10.74 18.24
C GLY A 49 5.07 -10.32 18.81
N LYS A 50 4.48 -9.23 18.31
CA LYS A 50 3.16 -8.77 18.75
C LYS A 50 2.04 -9.76 18.42
N ILE A 51 2.12 -10.40 17.25
CA ILE A 51 1.13 -11.41 16.84
C ILE A 51 1.32 -12.69 17.67
N ALA A 52 2.56 -13.11 17.94
CA ALA A 52 2.86 -14.21 18.84
C ALA A 52 2.45 -13.93 20.29
N ALA A 53 2.52 -12.68 20.77
CA ALA A 53 2.03 -12.31 22.09
C ALA A 53 0.50 -12.50 22.23
N LEU A 54 -0.25 -12.29 21.14
CA LEU A 54 -1.70 -12.46 21.13
C LEU A 54 -2.15 -13.90 20.85
N ALA A 55 -1.44 -14.60 19.96
CA ALA A 55 -1.88 -15.87 19.40
C ALA A 55 -0.94 -17.05 19.69
N GLY A 56 0.21 -16.81 20.35
CA GLY A 56 1.23 -17.83 20.58
C GLY A 56 1.68 -18.50 19.28
N PRO A 57 1.86 -19.84 19.28
CA PRO A 57 2.17 -20.60 18.07
C PRO A 57 1.12 -20.49 16.95
N ARG A 58 -0.11 -20.11 17.29
CA ARG A 58 -1.23 -19.95 16.33
C ARG A 58 -1.09 -18.70 15.48
N SER A 59 -0.15 -17.82 15.81
CA SER A 59 0.26 -16.70 14.97
C SER A 59 0.57 -17.11 13.51
N ILE A 60 1.03 -18.34 13.30
CA ILE A 60 1.23 -18.92 11.95
C ILE A 60 -0.12 -18.99 11.20
N LEU A 61 -1.17 -19.51 11.85
CA LEU A 61 -2.51 -19.56 11.29
C LEU A 61 -3.13 -18.18 11.12
N VAL A 62 -2.80 -17.23 12.00
CA VAL A 62 -3.23 -15.82 11.87
C VAL A 62 -2.69 -15.22 10.56
N TYR A 63 -1.41 -15.42 10.24
CA TYR A 63 -0.85 -14.95 8.97
C TYR A 63 -1.49 -15.63 7.76
N LEU A 64 -1.75 -16.94 7.82
CA LEU A 64 -2.44 -17.68 6.76
C LEU A 64 -3.87 -17.16 6.54
N LEU A 65 -4.63 -17.03 7.62
CA LEU A 65 -6.00 -16.53 7.61
C LEU A 65 -6.04 -15.10 7.05
N CYS A 66 -5.15 -14.22 7.54
CA CYS A 66 -5.01 -12.86 7.04
C CYS A 66 -4.67 -12.82 5.54
N GLY A 67 -3.75 -13.66 5.08
CA GLY A 67 -3.39 -13.77 3.67
C GLY A 67 -4.56 -14.21 2.77
N LEU A 68 -5.37 -15.17 3.22
CA LEU A 68 -6.59 -15.60 2.51
C LEU A 68 -7.64 -14.50 2.44
N LEU A 69 -7.84 -13.76 3.54
CA LEU A 69 -8.73 -12.61 3.61
C LEU A 69 -8.26 -11.48 2.67
N CYS A 70 -6.96 -11.18 2.67
CA CYS A 70 -6.35 -10.22 1.78
C CYS A 70 -6.43 -10.66 0.31
N LEU A 71 -6.36 -11.97 0.03
CA LEU A 71 -6.50 -12.49 -1.32
C LEU A 71 -7.90 -12.18 -1.88
N ALA A 72 -8.96 -12.36 -1.09
CA ALA A 72 -10.31 -12.00 -1.53
C ALA A 72 -10.41 -10.51 -1.91
N ILE A 73 -9.82 -9.61 -1.11
CA ILE A 73 -9.78 -8.17 -1.39
C ILE A 73 -8.93 -7.87 -2.63
N ALA A 74 -7.73 -8.45 -2.72
CA ALA A 74 -6.80 -8.24 -3.82
C ALA A 74 -7.35 -8.74 -5.16
N LEU A 75 -8.16 -9.80 -5.15
CA LEU A 75 -8.88 -10.25 -6.34
C LEU A 75 -9.88 -9.19 -6.83
N CYS A 76 -10.60 -8.50 -5.94
CA CYS A 76 -11.43 -7.35 -6.34
C CYS A 76 -10.59 -6.22 -6.94
N PHE A 77 -9.44 -5.91 -6.34
CA PHE A 77 -8.47 -4.96 -6.92
C PHE A 77 -7.93 -5.43 -8.27
N ALA A 78 -7.77 -6.73 -8.49
CA ALA A 78 -7.30 -7.30 -9.75
C ALA A 78 -8.31 -7.08 -10.88
N GLU A 79 -9.61 -7.26 -10.65
CA GLU A 79 -10.63 -6.97 -11.67
C GLU A 79 -10.74 -5.48 -11.95
N MET A 80 -10.72 -4.64 -10.92
CA MET A 80 -10.74 -3.19 -11.09
C MET A 80 -9.47 -2.70 -11.80
N GLY A 81 -8.27 -3.10 -11.37
CA GLY A 81 -7.01 -2.78 -12.03
C GLY A 81 -6.93 -3.30 -13.47
N GLY A 82 -7.58 -4.43 -13.76
CA GLY A 82 -7.74 -4.94 -15.12
C GLY A 82 -8.68 -4.11 -16.00
N LYS A 83 -9.58 -3.31 -15.40
CA LYS A 83 -10.53 -2.44 -16.10
C LYS A 83 -9.96 -1.03 -16.35
N TYR A 84 -9.17 -0.51 -15.41
CA TYR A 84 -8.65 0.86 -15.45
C TYR A 84 -7.19 0.93 -15.93
N GLN A 85 -6.92 1.80 -16.91
CA GLN A 85 -5.58 2.02 -17.44
C GLN A 85 -4.98 3.37 -17.03
N GLN A 86 -5.70 4.18 -16.25
CA GLN A 86 -5.28 5.51 -15.83
C GLN A 86 -4.66 5.45 -14.43
N THR A 87 -3.77 6.41 -14.15
CA THR A 87 -3.19 6.59 -12.83
C THR A 87 -4.25 7.02 -11.82
N GLY A 88 -4.33 6.35 -10.67
CA GLY A 88 -5.23 6.74 -9.56
C GLY A 88 -5.82 5.60 -8.73
N GLY A 89 -5.75 4.34 -9.19
CA GLY A 89 -6.15 3.18 -8.37
C GLY A 89 -7.56 3.29 -7.77
N ALA A 90 -7.68 3.05 -6.46
CA ALA A 90 -8.95 3.02 -5.72
C ALA A 90 -9.78 4.32 -5.84
N TYR A 91 -9.13 5.47 -6.00
CA TYR A 91 -9.79 6.74 -6.25
C TYR A 91 -10.69 6.66 -7.51
N LEU A 92 -10.14 6.19 -8.63
CA LEU A 92 -10.87 6.06 -9.89
C LEU A 92 -12.00 5.05 -9.77
N TYR A 93 -11.77 3.96 -9.03
CA TYR A 93 -12.75 2.89 -8.81
C TYR A 93 -13.98 3.42 -8.08
N ALA A 94 -13.76 4.21 -7.02
CA ALA A 94 -14.82 4.82 -6.25
C ALA A 94 -15.53 5.94 -7.03
N ARG A 95 -14.77 6.83 -7.67
CA ARG A 95 -15.28 7.97 -8.45
C ARG A 95 -16.25 7.52 -9.55
N ASP A 96 -15.85 6.53 -10.35
CA ASP A 96 -16.64 6.10 -11.51
C ASP A 96 -17.84 5.23 -11.13
N THR A 97 -17.84 4.67 -9.92
CA THR A 97 -18.92 3.81 -9.44
C THR A 97 -19.99 4.60 -8.68
N PHE A 98 -19.55 5.43 -7.73
CA PHE A 98 -20.40 6.11 -6.74
C PHE A 98 -20.47 7.62 -6.93
N GLY A 99 -19.64 8.18 -7.81
CA GLY A 99 -19.62 9.59 -8.16
C GLY A 99 -18.49 10.39 -7.52
N PRO A 100 -18.42 11.70 -7.84
CA PRO A 100 -17.25 12.54 -7.55
C PRO A 100 -16.95 12.71 -6.06
N MET A 101 -17.97 12.75 -5.19
CA MET A 101 -17.79 12.94 -3.75
C MET A 101 -17.14 11.72 -3.08
N THR A 102 -17.63 10.51 -3.35
CA THR A 102 -17.03 9.27 -2.82
C THR A 102 -15.63 9.08 -3.37
N GLY A 103 -15.43 9.38 -4.67
CA GLY A 103 -14.11 9.44 -5.28
C GLY A 103 -13.17 10.35 -4.48
N PHE A 104 -13.54 11.62 -4.30
CA PHE A 104 -12.75 12.58 -3.54
C PHE A 104 -12.39 12.08 -2.13
N LEU A 105 -13.35 11.57 -1.36
CA LEU A 105 -13.09 11.07 0.00
C LEU A 105 -12.06 9.95 0.01
N VAL A 106 -12.19 8.98 -0.90
CA VAL A 106 -11.22 7.87 -1.03
C VAL A 106 -9.85 8.42 -1.44
N GLY A 107 -9.78 9.23 -2.50
CA GLY A 107 -8.50 9.76 -2.99
C GLY A 107 -7.80 10.65 -1.97
N TRP A 108 -8.56 11.47 -1.24
CA TRP A 108 -8.04 12.35 -0.19
C TRP A 108 -7.43 11.55 0.96
N MET A 109 -8.15 10.54 1.45
CA MET A 109 -7.67 9.64 2.51
C MET A 109 -6.43 8.86 2.06
N VAL A 110 -6.43 8.33 0.83
CA VAL A 110 -5.27 7.62 0.27
C VAL A 110 -4.07 8.54 0.12
N SER A 111 -4.26 9.81 -0.26
CA SER A 111 -3.18 10.78 -0.37
C SER A 111 -2.58 11.15 0.98
N ILE A 112 -3.42 11.43 1.98
CA ILE A 112 -2.96 11.68 3.36
C ILE A 112 -2.24 10.44 3.91
N SER A 113 -2.80 9.26 3.72
CA SER A 113 -2.18 8.01 4.17
C SER A 113 -0.84 7.74 3.51
N ALA A 114 -0.66 8.12 2.23
CA ALA A 114 0.63 7.99 1.57
C ALA A 114 1.66 8.92 2.21
N ILE A 115 1.32 10.19 2.44
CA ILE A 115 2.22 11.17 3.07
C ILE A 115 2.60 10.75 4.49
N VAL A 116 1.60 10.38 5.31
CA VAL A 116 1.80 9.92 6.68
C VAL A 116 2.55 8.59 6.73
N GLY A 117 2.21 7.65 5.86
CA GLY A 117 2.88 6.35 5.75
C GLY A 117 4.34 6.50 5.34
N TRP A 118 4.65 7.42 4.42
CA TRP A 118 6.03 7.73 4.05
C TRP A 118 6.81 8.28 5.25
N ALA A 119 6.26 9.23 5.99
CA ALA A 119 6.90 9.77 7.20
C ALA A 119 7.11 8.66 8.26
N THR A 120 6.10 7.82 8.48
CA THR A 120 6.18 6.67 9.41
C THR A 120 7.34 5.74 9.08
N MET A 121 7.46 5.39 7.80
CA MET A 121 8.47 4.44 7.35
C MET A 121 9.87 5.07 7.36
N ALA A 122 9.99 6.37 7.10
CA ALA A 122 11.24 7.10 7.29
C ALA A 122 11.68 7.08 8.76
N SER A 123 10.77 7.34 9.71
CA SER A 123 11.08 7.23 11.15
C SER A 123 11.36 5.79 11.59
N GLY A 124 10.62 4.81 11.06
CA GLY A 124 10.85 3.39 11.32
C GLY A 124 12.24 2.91 10.88
N PHE A 125 12.86 3.57 9.90
CA PHE A 125 14.23 3.29 9.47
C PHE A 125 15.24 3.56 10.60
N LEU A 126 15.02 4.60 11.41
CA LEU A 126 15.90 4.94 12.54
C LEU A 126 15.88 3.86 13.63
N LEU A 127 14.74 3.18 13.82
CA LEU A 127 14.61 2.11 14.82
C LEU A 127 15.58 0.95 14.54
N TYR A 128 15.79 0.61 13.27
CA TYR A 128 16.76 -0.42 12.88
C TYR A 128 18.19 0.11 12.79
N LEU A 129 18.40 1.41 12.54
CA LEU A 129 19.74 2.00 12.65
C LEU A 129 20.28 1.96 14.08
N ARG A 130 19.39 2.05 15.08
CA ARG A 130 19.74 1.88 16.49
C ARG A 130 20.41 0.54 16.80
N TYR A 131 20.17 -0.49 15.98
CA TYR A 131 20.86 -1.78 16.09
C TYR A 131 22.38 -1.64 15.90
N PHE A 132 22.83 -0.72 15.05
CA PHE A 132 24.24 -0.51 14.73
C PHE A 132 24.88 0.53 15.66
N SER A 133 24.19 1.63 15.92
CA SER A 133 24.63 2.66 16.88
C SER A 133 23.47 3.56 17.28
N PRO A 134 23.24 3.82 18.59
CA PRO A 134 22.23 4.77 19.05
C PRO A 134 22.39 6.18 18.45
N HIS A 135 23.63 6.62 18.23
CA HIS A 135 23.95 7.94 17.67
C HIS A 135 23.40 8.15 16.25
N LEU A 136 23.22 7.08 15.47
CA LEU A 136 22.64 7.16 14.12
C LEU A 136 21.12 7.35 14.14
N SER A 137 20.48 7.01 15.26
CA SER A 137 19.02 7.09 15.42
C SER A 137 18.54 8.34 16.18
N GLU A 138 19.46 9.12 16.75
CA GLU A 138 19.14 10.20 17.67
C GLU A 138 19.61 11.57 17.17
N GLY A 139 18.96 12.63 17.67
CA GLY A 139 19.34 14.01 17.43
C GLY A 139 19.38 14.42 15.96
N TRP A 140 20.33 15.29 15.63
CA TRP A 140 20.48 15.85 14.29
C TRP A 140 20.90 14.80 13.25
N CYS A 141 21.67 13.77 13.65
CA CYS A 141 22.11 12.69 12.77
C CYS A 141 20.92 11.90 12.23
N GLY A 142 20.01 11.47 13.11
CA GLY A 142 18.79 10.76 12.71
C GLY A 142 17.93 11.61 11.76
N ASN A 143 17.74 12.89 12.10
CA ASN A 143 16.99 13.82 11.25
C ASN A 143 17.64 14.03 9.88
N ALA A 144 18.97 14.12 9.81
CA ALA A 144 19.72 14.25 8.56
C ALA A 144 19.57 12.99 7.69
N ILE A 145 19.63 11.80 8.28
CA ILE A 145 19.47 10.53 7.55
C ILE A 145 18.06 10.40 6.97
N MET A 146 17.01 10.68 7.76
CA MET A 146 15.63 10.64 7.26
C MET A 146 15.40 11.66 6.14
N THR A 147 15.94 12.87 6.31
CA THR A 147 15.87 13.94 5.30
C THR A 147 16.56 13.50 4.01
N ALA A 148 17.77 12.95 4.11
CA ALA A 148 18.52 12.42 2.96
C ALA A 148 17.77 11.26 2.27
N LEU A 149 17.14 10.36 3.04
CA LEU A 149 16.34 9.27 2.49
C LEU A 149 15.14 9.80 1.68
N ILE A 150 14.36 10.73 2.24
CA ILE A 150 13.18 11.30 1.56
C ILE A 150 13.60 12.09 0.32
N ILE A 151 14.60 12.97 0.43
CA ILE A 151 15.06 13.82 -0.68
C ILE A 151 15.66 12.97 -1.80
N SER A 152 16.50 11.98 -1.48
CA SER A 152 17.11 11.11 -2.50
C SER A 152 16.05 10.31 -3.26
N LEU A 153 15.11 9.66 -2.57
CA LEU A 153 14.03 8.91 -3.20
C LEU A 153 13.10 9.81 -4.02
N SER A 154 12.79 11.01 -3.53
CA SER A 154 11.99 12.00 -4.27
C SER A 154 12.71 12.47 -5.53
N THR A 155 14.00 12.74 -5.45
CA THR A 155 14.84 13.15 -6.59
C THR A 155 14.89 12.05 -7.66
N LEU A 156 15.10 10.80 -7.26
CA LEU A 156 15.11 9.67 -8.19
C LEU A 156 13.76 9.49 -8.90
N ASN A 157 12.66 9.70 -8.19
CA ASN A 157 11.31 9.68 -8.77
C ASN A 157 11.03 10.90 -9.66
N PHE A 158 11.61 12.06 -9.36
CA PHE A 158 11.54 13.25 -10.20
C PHE A 158 12.22 13.01 -11.55
N LEU A 159 13.42 12.41 -11.54
CA LEU A 159 14.24 12.13 -12.72
C LEU A 159 13.65 11.07 -13.66
N GLY A 160 12.66 10.30 -13.21
CA GLY A 160 11.90 9.41 -14.09
C GLY A 160 11.33 8.18 -13.40
N VAL A 161 10.15 7.75 -13.86
CA VAL A 161 9.46 6.56 -13.35
C VAL A 161 10.31 5.29 -13.48
N LYS A 162 11.11 5.17 -14.55
CA LYS A 162 11.93 3.96 -14.76
C LYS A 162 13.09 3.87 -13.77
N ILE A 163 13.65 5.01 -13.36
CA ILE A 163 14.68 5.06 -12.33
C ILE A 163 14.07 4.66 -10.99
N GLY A 164 12.93 5.26 -10.61
CA GLY A 164 12.18 4.88 -9.41
C GLY A 164 11.86 3.38 -9.37
N ALA A 165 11.37 2.81 -10.47
CA ALA A 165 11.09 1.38 -10.57
C ALA A 165 12.34 0.50 -10.43
N ARG A 166 13.49 0.89 -11.00
CA ARG A 166 14.74 0.13 -10.82
C ARG A 166 15.20 0.11 -9.36
N ILE A 167 15.04 1.22 -8.64
CA ILE A 167 15.35 1.31 -7.21
C ILE A 167 14.40 0.41 -6.40
N ILE A 168 13.11 0.42 -6.72
CA ILE A 168 12.13 -0.50 -6.11
C ILE A 168 12.53 -1.96 -6.39
N ASN A 169 12.91 -2.30 -7.62
CA ASN A 169 13.35 -3.64 -7.99
C ASN A 169 14.57 -4.06 -7.16
N PHE A 170 15.58 -3.19 -7.04
CA PHE A 170 16.76 -3.43 -6.22
C PHE A 170 16.36 -3.73 -4.77
N PHE A 171 15.60 -2.84 -4.11
CA PHE A 171 15.20 -3.07 -2.73
C PHE A 171 14.35 -4.33 -2.55
N THR A 172 13.53 -4.67 -3.55
CA THR A 172 12.68 -5.87 -3.51
C THR A 172 13.50 -7.14 -3.53
N ILE A 173 14.49 -7.24 -4.42
CA ILE A 173 15.36 -8.42 -4.45
C ILE A 173 16.22 -8.46 -3.18
N SER A 174 16.85 -7.34 -2.83
CA SER A 174 17.80 -7.28 -1.73
C SER A 174 17.16 -7.59 -0.37
N LYS A 175 15.90 -7.20 -0.14
CA LYS A 175 15.20 -7.51 1.13
C LYS A 175 14.70 -8.95 1.23
N LEU A 176 14.47 -9.62 0.09
CA LEU A 176 14.04 -11.02 0.09
C LEU A 176 15.19 -11.97 0.43
N ILE A 177 16.44 -11.62 0.09
CA ILE A 177 17.61 -12.46 0.35
C ILE A 177 17.75 -12.81 1.86
N PRO A 178 17.78 -11.84 2.80
CA PRO A 178 17.81 -12.15 4.23
C PRO A 178 16.64 -13.00 4.71
N LEU A 179 15.42 -12.79 4.18
CA LEU A 179 14.25 -13.57 4.56
C LEU A 179 14.37 -15.02 4.06
N PHE A 180 14.84 -15.24 2.83
CA PHE A 180 15.07 -16.60 2.35
C PHE A 180 16.16 -17.32 3.12
N ILE A 181 17.26 -16.64 3.47
CA ILE A 181 18.30 -17.23 4.32
C ILE A 181 17.73 -17.59 5.69
N PHE A 182 16.99 -16.67 6.31
CA PHE A 182 16.31 -16.90 7.59
C PHE A 182 15.39 -18.12 7.55
N ILE A 183 14.58 -18.25 6.49
CA ILE A 183 13.68 -19.37 6.30
C ILE A 183 14.48 -20.67 6.12
N LEU A 184 15.39 -20.72 5.15
CA LEU A 184 16.07 -21.96 4.76
C LEU A 184 16.96 -22.53 5.87
N TRP A 185 17.70 -21.67 6.57
CA TRP A 185 18.56 -22.10 7.68
C TRP A 185 17.81 -22.23 9.00
N GLY A 186 16.82 -21.39 9.24
CA GLY A 186 16.03 -21.46 10.46
C GLY A 186 15.15 -22.71 10.51
N PHE A 187 14.69 -23.22 9.36
CA PHE A 187 13.87 -24.43 9.31
C PHE A 187 14.52 -25.66 9.93
N SER A 188 15.84 -25.84 9.80
CA SER A 188 16.54 -26.98 10.41
C SER A 188 16.68 -26.87 11.92
N HIS A 189 16.41 -25.69 12.50
CA HIS A 189 16.53 -25.40 13.93
C HIS A 189 15.16 -25.25 14.61
N VAL A 190 14.06 -25.52 13.89
CA VAL A 190 12.70 -25.42 14.44
C VAL A 190 12.44 -26.55 15.44
N GLU A 191 12.13 -26.18 16.68
CA GLU A 191 11.67 -27.12 17.70
C GLU A 191 10.16 -27.35 17.59
N VAL A 192 9.75 -28.59 17.28
CA VAL A 192 8.34 -28.96 17.11
C VAL A 192 7.52 -28.78 18.39
N SER A 193 8.15 -28.91 19.56
CA SER A 193 7.56 -28.62 20.87
C SER A 193 7.06 -27.18 20.96
N SER A 194 7.85 -26.22 20.47
CA SER A 194 7.53 -24.78 20.45
C SER A 194 6.36 -24.42 19.53
N LEU A 195 5.98 -25.33 18.62
CA LEU A 195 4.81 -25.15 17.74
C LEU A 195 3.49 -25.62 18.38
N ARG A 196 3.53 -26.31 19.52
CA ARG A 196 2.33 -26.88 20.17
C ARG A 196 1.91 -26.04 21.38
N PRO A 197 0.59 -25.83 21.61
CA PRO A 197 -0.55 -26.28 20.81
C PRO A 197 -1.01 -25.24 19.77
N ILE A 198 -0.88 -25.57 18.48
CA ILE A 198 -1.30 -24.69 17.36
C ILE A 198 -2.83 -24.61 17.18
N LEU A 199 -3.60 -25.57 17.72
CA LEU A 199 -5.06 -25.70 17.50
C LEU A 199 -5.95 -25.39 18.71
N ALA A 200 -5.41 -25.06 19.89
CA ALA A 200 -6.26 -24.78 21.06
C ALA A 200 -6.88 -23.36 20.99
N PHE A 201 -8.16 -23.20 20.70
CA PHE A 201 -8.75 -21.87 20.49
C PHE A 201 -9.30 -21.26 21.80
N ASP A 202 -8.49 -20.49 22.50
CA ASP A 202 -8.97 -19.66 23.62
C ASP A 202 -9.47 -18.31 23.04
N GLY A 203 -10.78 -18.19 22.87
CA GLY A 203 -11.44 -17.42 21.81
C GLY A 203 -11.46 -15.88 21.85
N ASN A 204 -10.53 -15.15 22.49
CA ASN A 204 -10.67 -13.68 22.61
C ASN A 204 -9.59 -12.80 21.95
N SER A 205 -8.55 -13.34 21.29
CA SER A 205 -7.44 -12.51 20.76
C SER A 205 -7.19 -12.61 19.24
N ILE A 206 -7.87 -13.51 18.52
CA ILE A 206 -7.59 -13.76 17.09
C ILE A 206 -7.95 -12.55 16.23
N GLY A 207 -9.09 -11.90 16.48
CA GLY A 207 -9.50 -10.72 15.72
C GLY A 207 -8.45 -9.61 15.76
N SER A 208 -7.96 -9.30 16.96
CA SER A 208 -6.89 -8.30 17.14
C SER A 208 -5.57 -8.73 16.49
N ALA A 209 -5.21 -10.02 16.57
CA ALA A 209 -4.02 -10.55 15.92
C ALA A 209 -4.11 -10.43 14.39
N VAL A 210 -5.29 -10.69 13.79
CA VAL A 210 -5.52 -10.53 12.36
C VAL A 210 -5.46 -9.06 11.93
N VAL A 211 -5.95 -8.11 12.74
CA VAL A 211 -5.80 -6.67 12.45
C VAL A 211 -4.32 -6.26 12.43
N ILE A 212 -3.52 -6.76 13.37
CA ILE A 212 -2.07 -6.51 13.37
C ILE A 212 -1.41 -7.17 12.15
N ALA A 213 -1.78 -8.40 11.82
CA ALA A 213 -1.28 -9.09 10.63
C ALA A 213 -1.66 -8.36 9.34
N LEU A 214 -2.85 -7.75 9.27
CA LEU A 214 -3.32 -7.01 8.10
C LEU A 214 -2.40 -5.84 7.78
N PHE A 215 -1.86 -5.14 8.77
CA PHE A 215 -0.86 -4.11 8.54
C PHE A 215 0.37 -4.63 7.78
N ALA A 216 0.79 -5.87 8.04
CA ALA A 216 1.91 -6.46 7.30
C ALA A 216 1.55 -6.79 5.84
N PHE A 217 0.26 -6.91 5.50
CA PHE A 217 -0.25 -7.15 4.15
C PHE A 217 -0.69 -5.87 3.42
N THR A 218 -0.91 -4.75 4.12
CA THR A 218 -1.23 -3.48 3.45
C THR A 218 -0.09 -3.05 2.53
N GLY A 219 -0.43 -2.50 1.37
CA GLY A 219 0.52 -2.00 0.38
C GLY A 219 0.33 -2.56 -1.03
N PHE A 220 -0.39 -3.67 -1.18
CA PHE A 220 -0.71 -4.22 -2.51
C PHE A 220 -1.57 -3.27 -3.35
N GLU A 221 -2.39 -2.44 -2.71
CA GLU A 221 -3.22 -1.42 -3.36
C GLU A 221 -2.41 -0.42 -4.19
N HIS A 222 -1.16 -0.15 -3.77
CA HIS A 222 -0.28 0.83 -4.41
C HIS A 222 0.19 0.35 -5.78
N LEU A 223 0.18 -0.97 -6.00
CA LEU A 223 0.52 -1.59 -7.28
C LEU A 223 -0.28 -1.00 -8.43
N ALA A 224 -1.58 -0.79 -8.25
CA ALA A 224 -2.46 -0.32 -9.32
C ALA A 224 -2.43 1.21 -9.52
N VAL A 225 -1.82 1.97 -8.60
CA VAL A 225 -1.79 3.43 -8.64
C VAL A 225 -1.11 3.96 -9.92
N PRO A 226 0.11 3.52 -10.32
CA PRO A 226 0.77 4.01 -11.53
C PRO A 226 0.34 3.25 -12.81
N ALA A 227 -0.92 2.80 -12.91
CA ALA A 227 -1.40 2.04 -14.08
C ALA A 227 -1.21 2.78 -15.42
N GLY A 228 -1.24 4.12 -15.41
CA GLY A 228 -0.99 4.96 -16.59
C GLY A 228 0.45 4.90 -17.12
N GLU A 229 1.41 4.48 -16.29
CA GLU A 229 2.83 4.35 -16.63
C GLU A 229 3.20 2.90 -17.00
N MET A 230 2.24 1.96 -16.97
CA MET A 230 2.45 0.55 -17.30
C MET A 230 2.24 0.26 -18.78
N ARG A 231 3.05 -0.66 -19.31
CA ARG A 231 2.94 -1.17 -20.68
C ARG A 231 1.64 -1.95 -20.90
N ASN A 232 1.27 -2.83 -19.97
CA ASN A 232 0.07 -3.66 -20.09
C ASN A 232 -0.68 -3.83 -18.75
N PRO A 233 -1.20 -2.74 -18.15
CA PRO A 233 -1.84 -2.77 -16.83
C PRO A 233 -2.99 -3.78 -16.75
N LYS A 234 -3.75 -3.90 -17.85
CA LYS A 234 -4.90 -4.81 -18.01
C LYS A 234 -4.58 -6.27 -17.68
N LYS A 235 -3.37 -6.74 -18.03
CA LYS A 235 -2.92 -8.13 -17.79
C LYS A 235 -1.90 -8.23 -16.66
N ASP A 236 -1.09 -7.20 -16.46
CA ASP A 236 0.01 -7.22 -15.49
C ASP A 236 -0.49 -7.02 -14.06
N ILE A 237 -1.41 -6.08 -13.82
CA ILE A 237 -1.96 -5.81 -12.48
C ILE A 237 -2.63 -7.05 -11.87
N PRO A 238 -3.56 -7.74 -12.56
CA PRO A 238 -4.23 -8.90 -11.97
C PRO A 238 -3.27 -10.03 -11.60
N LYS A 239 -2.32 -10.33 -12.50
CA LYS A 239 -1.31 -11.39 -12.28
C LYS A 239 -0.38 -11.03 -11.14
N ALA A 240 0.04 -9.76 -11.07
CA ALA A 240 0.94 -9.29 -10.04
C ALA A 240 0.25 -9.31 -8.66
N LEU A 241 -0.98 -8.80 -8.53
CA LEU A 241 -1.72 -8.82 -7.26
C LEU A 241 -1.88 -10.24 -6.71
N PHE A 242 -2.26 -11.20 -7.55
CA PHE A 242 -2.37 -12.61 -7.13
C PHE A 242 -1.02 -13.17 -6.65
N LEU A 243 0.03 -13.01 -7.46
CA LEU A 243 1.37 -13.53 -7.14
C LEU A 243 1.94 -12.90 -5.88
N VAL A 244 1.73 -11.60 -5.71
CA VAL A 244 2.21 -10.82 -4.57
C VAL A 244 1.54 -11.29 -3.29
N ILE A 245 0.21 -11.42 -3.25
CA ILE A 245 -0.50 -11.87 -2.04
C ILE A 245 -0.14 -13.31 -1.69
N VAL A 246 -0.19 -14.22 -2.66
CA VAL A 246 0.14 -15.64 -2.41
C VAL A 246 1.59 -15.79 -1.98
N GLY A 247 2.52 -15.12 -2.68
CA GLY A 247 3.94 -15.15 -2.36
C GLY A 247 4.26 -14.57 -0.99
N SER A 248 3.71 -13.39 -0.66
CA SER A 248 3.88 -12.78 0.66
C SER A 248 3.25 -13.61 1.77
N THR A 249 2.07 -14.21 1.54
CA THR A 249 1.44 -15.11 2.52
C THR A 249 2.33 -16.29 2.83
N LEU A 250 2.87 -16.95 1.79
CA LEU A 250 3.79 -18.06 1.97
C LEU A 250 5.04 -17.63 2.74
N ILE A 251 5.69 -16.54 2.34
CA ILE A 251 6.87 -16.02 3.05
C ILE A 251 6.54 -15.74 4.51
N TYR A 252 5.42 -15.07 4.81
CA TYR A 252 5.07 -14.68 6.18
C TYR A 252 4.75 -15.88 7.06
N VAL A 253 4.05 -16.88 6.53
CA VAL A 253 3.76 -18.15 7.23
C VAL A 253 5.07 -18.89 7.55
N LEU A 254 5.99 -19.00 6.59
CA LEU A 254 7.27 -19.68 6.79
C LEU A 254 8.16 -18.92 7.79
N VAL A 255 8.26 -17.60 7.66
CA VAL A 255 9.00 -16.73 8.59
C VAL A 255 8.45 -16.85 10.00
N GLN A 256 7.12 -16.79 10.17
CA GLN A 256 6.50 -16.92 11.49
C GLN A 256 6.73 -18.32 12.08
N THR A 257 6.69 -19.36 11.24
CA THR A 257 6.95 -20.74 11.67
C THR A 257 8.36 -20.89 12.22
N VAL A 258 9.36 -20.37 11.48
CA VAL A 258 10.75 -20.36 11.95
C VAL A 258 10.89 -19.53 13.22
N ALA A 259 10.37 -18.30 13.24
CA ALA A 259 10.53 -17.40 14.39
C ALA A 259 9.94 -17.96 15.69
N VAL A 260 8.73 -18.54 15.63
CA VAL A 260 8.10 -19.22 16.79
C VAL A 260 8.87 -20.49 17.15
N GLY A 261 9.29 -21.26 16.16
CA GLY A 261 9.96 -22.54 16.35
C GLY A 261 11.37 -22.44 16.91
N THR A 262 12.08 -21.33 16.68
CA THR A 262 13.48 -21.13 17.10
C THR A 262 13.64 -20.19 18.28
N TYR A 263 12.62 -19.39 18.63
CA TYR A 263 12.75 -18.35 19.66
C TYR A 263 11.51 -18.25 20.55
N PRO A 264 11.44 -19.01 21.66
CA PRO A 264 10.27 -19.05 22.54
C PRO A 264 9.88 -17.68 23.16
N GLN A 265 10.83 -16.76 23.30
CA GLN A 265 10.61 -15.42 23.85
C GLN A 265 10.11 -14.39 22.82
N LEU A 266 9.69 -14.84 21.62
CA LEU A 266 9.28 -13.99 20.49
C LEU A 266 8.27 -12.90 20.89
N ALA A 267 7.31 -13.25 21.76
CA ALA A 267 6.23 -12.36 22.20
C ALA A 267 6.72 -11.05 22.85
N GLY A 268 7.87 -11.08 23.52
CA GLY A 268 8.45 -9.91 24.20
C GLY A 268 9.44 -9.11 23.36
N SER A 269 9.83 -9.61 22.18
CA SER A 269 10.89 -8.98 21.39
C SER A 269 10.40 -7.77 20.60
N LYS A 270 11.20 -6.69 20.65
CA LYS A 270 11.04 -5.50 19.80
C LYS A 270 11.61 -5.66 18.39
N LYS A 271 12.47 -6.66 18.17
CA LYS A 271 13.14 -6.99 16.89
C LYS A 271 13.06 -8.50 16.65
N PRO A 272 11.85 -9.08 16.56
CA PRO A 272 11.60 -10.50 16.71
C PRO A 272 12.40 -11.37 15.75
N LEU A 273 12.50 -10.98 14.47
CA LEU A 273 13.25 -11.77 13.50
C LEU A 273 14.77 -11.68 13.71
N ALA A 274 15.29 -10.53 14.13
CA ALA A 274 16.73 -10.38 14.38
C ALA A 274 17.15 -11.15 15.63
N ASP A 275 16.32 -11.17 16.67
CA ASP A 275 16.58 -11.97 17.88
C ASP A 275 16.48 -13.47 17.59
N ALA A 276 15.45 -13.89 16.84
CA ALA A 276 15.34 -15.28 16.39
C ALA A 276 16.56 -15.70 15.56
N ALA A 277 16.97 -14.88 14.58
CA ALA A 277 18.16 -15.16 13.78
C ALA A 277 19.44 -15.20 14.62
N THR A 278 19.56 -14.34 15.62
CA THR A 278 20.69 -14.38 16.56
C THR A 278 20.74 -15.71 17.31
N CYS A 279 19.58 -16.28 17.64
CA CYS A 279 19.48 -17.53 18.36
C CYS A 279 20.02 -18.74 17.57
N PHE A 280 19.76 -18.84 16.26
CA PHE A 280 20.15 -20.01 15.46
C PHE A 280 21.29 -19.77 14.44
N LEU A 281 21.63 -18.52 14.12
CA LEU A 281 22.73 -18.13 13.22
C LEU A 281 23.84 -17.32 13.93
N GLY A 282 23.70 -17.07 15.24
CA GLY A 282 24.60 -16.19 15.99
C GLY A 282 24.49 -14.71 15.60
N PRO A 283 25.40 -13.85 16.09
CA PRO A 283 25.34 -12.39 15.88
C PRO A 283 25.29 -11.96 14.41
N SER A 284 25.92 -12.71 13.52
CA SER A 284 25.87 -12.51 12.06
C SER A 284 24.46 -12.66 11.49
N GLY A 285 23.66 -13.58 12.01
CA GLY A 285 22.25 -13.75 11.62
C GLY A 285 21.39 -12.56 12.02
N GLY A 286 21.56 -12.07 13.25
CA GLY A 286 20.90 -10.85 13.73
C GLY A 286 21.25 -9.64 12.86
N LEU A 287 22.53 -9.48 12.52
CA LEU A 287 23.02 -8.41 11.63
C LEU A 287 22.41 -8.52 10.22
N LEU A 288 22.40 -9.72 9.64
CA LEU A 288 21.82 -9.98 8.31
C LEU A 288 20.34 -9.54 8.26
N ILE A 289 19.57 -9.90 9.29
CA ILE A 289 18.16 -9.51 9.38
C ILE A 289 17.99 -8.01 9.63
N ALA A 290 18.85 -7.39 10.44
CA ALA A 290 18.81 -5.95 10.68
C ALA A 290 19.07 -5.15 9.37
N VAL A 291 20.07 -5.56 8.58
CA VAL A 291 20.33 -4.99 7.24
C VAL A 291 19.14 -5.23 6.31
N GLY A 292 18.59 -6.46 6.32
CA GLY A 292 17.40 -6.80 5.54
C GLY A 292 16.19 -5.92 5.87
N ALA A 293 15.96 -5.63 7.14
CA ALA A 293 14.89 -4.76 7.60
C ALA A 293 15.11 -3.30 7.13
N LEU A 294 16.34 -2.77 7.21
CA LEU A 294 16.66 -1.44 6.68
C LEU A 294 16.38 -1.36 5.16
N LEU A 295 16.84 -2.34 4.39
CA LEU A 295 16.57 -2.43 2.95
C LEU A 295 15.07 -2.54 2.66
N ALA A 296 14.33 -3.25 3.51
CA ALA A 296 12.89 -3.41 3.35
C ALA A 296 12.13 -2.11 3.59
N ILE A 297 12.51 -1.36 4.63
CA ILE A 297 11.92 -0.06 4.98
C ILE A 297 12.28 1.01 3.94
N ALA A 298 13.55 1.08 3.52
CA ALA A 298 13.96 1.94 2.41
C ALA A 298 13.22 1.58 1.11
N GLY A 299 12.99 0.28 0.89
CA GLY A 299 12.16 -0.24 -0.19
C GLY A 299 10.75 0.33 -0.16
N ILE A 300 10.01 0.15 0.94
CA ILE A 300 8.64 0.70 1.06
C ILE A 300 8.62 2.21 0.86
N ASN A 301 9.58 2.95 1.47
CA ASN A 301 9.70 4.39 1.25
C ASN A 301 9.86 4.73 -0.24
N SER A 302 10.64 3.94 -0.99
CA SER A 302 10.79 4.12 -2.45
C SER A 302 9.47 3.87 -3.20
N GLY A 303 8.71 2.85 -2.78
CA GLY A 303 7.38 2.56 -3.31
C GLY A 303 6.38 3.70 -3.08
N ILE A 304 6.34 4.25 -1.86
CA ILE A 304 5.45 5.37 -1.52
C ILE A 304 5.91 6.66 -2.21
N ALA A 305 7.22 6.90 -2.32
CA ALA A 305 7.78 8.01 -3.09
C ALA A 305 7.36 7.97 -4.57
N LEU A 306 7.17 6.77 -5.11
CA LEU A 306 6.60 6.57 -6.43
C LEU A 306 5.09 6.85 -6.40
N THR A 307 4.30 6.17 -5.56
CA THR A 307 2.83 6.14 -5.68
C THR A 307 2.11 7.32 -5.03
N GLY A 308 2.60 7.88 -3.93
CA GLY A 308 2.00 9.00 -3.20
C GLY A 308 1.72 10.22 -4.10
N PRO A 309 2.74 10.75 -4.82
CA PRO A 309 2.54 11.84 -5.77
C PRO A 309 1.52 11.53 -6.88
N ARG A 310 1.39 10.26 -7.31
CA ARG A 310 0.41 9.85 -8.32
C ARG A 310 -1.03 9.92 -7.80
N ASN A 311 -1.25 9.68 -6.51
CA ASN A 311 -2.57 9.85 -5.90
C ASN A 311 -3.01 11.32 -5.92
N LEU A 312 -2.11 12.23 -5.55
CA LEU A 312 -2.34 13.67 -5.60
C LEU A 312 -2.54 14.17 -7.04
N TYR A 313 -1.73 13.67 -7.99
CA TYR A 313 -1.89 13.95 -9.41
C TYR A 313 -3.30 13.58 -9.90
N ALA A 314 -3.81 12.39 -9.54
CA ALA A 314 -5.12 11.91 -9.99
C ALA A 314 -6.26 12.81 -9.47
N LEU A 315 -6.20 13.24 -8.21
CA LEU A 315 -7.16 14.20 -7.64
C LEU A 315 -7.07 15.58 -8.32
N SER A 316 -5.86 16.08 -8.55
CA SER A 316 -5.63 17.37 -9.20
C SER A 316 -6.13 17.38 -10.64
N LYS A 317 -5.92 16.29 -11.37
CA LYS A 317 -6.37 16.14 -12.76
C LYS A 317 -7.88 16.25 -12.92
N ASP A 318 -8.64 15.81 -11.92
CA ASP A 318 -10.11 15.95 -11.91
C ASP A 318 -10.58 17.25 -11.24
N GLY A 319 -9.67 18.18 -10.99
CA GLY A 319 -9.99 19.50 -10.48
C GLY A 319 -10.17 19.59 -8.97
N PHE A 320 -9.98 18.52 -8.20
CA PHE A 320 -10.14 18.56 -6.73
C PHE A 320 -9.01 19.25 -5.99
N LEU A 321 -7.85 19.36 -6.63
CA LEU A 321 -6.69 20.10 -6.14
C LEU A 321 -6.28 21.15 -7.19
N PRO A 322 -5.44 22.14 -6.84
CA PRO A 322 -4.90 23.09 -7.80
C PRO A 322 -4.28 22.40 -9.02
N GLU A 323 -4.54 22.90 -10.23
CA GLU A 323 -4.12 22.26 -11.48
C GLU A 323 -2.61 22.10 -11.60
N LEU A 324 -1.83 22.95 -10.90
CA LEU A 324 -0.38 22.86 -10.84
C LEU A 324 0.10 21.47 -10.40
N ILE A 325 -0.60 20.81 -9.47
CA ILE A 325 -0.21 19.48 -8.96
C ILE A 325 -0.29 18.41 -10.06
N SER A 326 -1.16 18.59 -11.06
CA SER A 326 -1.30 17.67 -12.20
C SER A 326 -0.34 17.95 -13.37
N LYS A 327 0.57 18.94 -13.25
CA LYS A 327 1.55 19.21 -14.31
C LYS A 327 2.58 18.08 -14.43
N ILE A 328 2.86 17.69 -15.67
CA ILE A 328 3.87 16.67 -15.99
C ILE A 328 5.15 17.37 -16.45
N HIS A 329 6.31 16.82 -16.08
CA HIS A 329 7.59 17.36 -16.51
C HIS A 329 7.83 17.03 -18.00
N PRO A 330 8.20 17.99 -18.86
CA PRO A 330 8.33 17.76 -20.31
C PRO A 330 9.41 16.73 -20.66
N ARG A 331 10.54 16.74 -19.94
CA ARG A 331 11.67 15.82 -20.17
C ARG A 331 11.52 14.45 -19.50
N PHE A 332 11.01 14.40 -18.27
CA PHE A 332 11.03 13.20 -17.43
C PHE A 332 9.68 12.47 -17.39
N HIS A 333 8.61 13.12 -17.87
CA HIS A 333 7.24 12.60 -17.87
C HIS A 333 6.73 12.17 -16.48
N THR A 334 7.13 12.90 -15.44
CA THR A 334 6.78 12.67 -14.03
C THR A 334 5.92 13.82 -13.48
N PRO A 335 5.06 13.59 -12.47
CA PRO A 335 4.21 14.64 -11.90
C PRO A 335 5.01 15.47 -10.89
N TYR A 336 5.95 16.29 -11.39
CA TYR A 336 7.02 16.87 -10.59
C TYR A 336 6.54 17.79 -9.46
N ILE A 337 5.46 18.55 -9.66
CA ILE A 337 4.88 19.40 -8.61
C ILE A 337 4.24 18.53 -7.52
N ALA A 338 3.55 17.45 -7.89
CA ALA A 338 3.02 16.51 -6.92
C ALA A 338 4.16 15.82 -6.12
N ILE A 339 5.30 15.51 -6.76
CA ILE A 339 6.47 14.93 -6.09
C ILE A 339 7.00 15.91 -5.05
N VAL A 340 7.29 17.15 -5.45
CA VAL A 340 7.80 18.19 -4.53
C VAL A 340 6.81 18.39 -3.38
N PHE A 341 5.53 18.65 -3.67
CA PHE A 341 4.51 18.88 -2.66
C PHE A 341 4.36 17.72 -1.66
N CYS A 342 4.27 16.47 -2.16
CA CYS A 342 4.17 15.28 -1.33
C CYS A 342 5.41 15.09 -0.45
N SER A 343 6.61 15.26 -1.03
CA SER A 343 7.88 15.10 -0.31
C SER A 343 8.09 16.18 0.74
N SER A 344 7.73 17.44 0.45
CA SER A 344 7.82 18.54 1.40
C SER A 344 6.90 18.32 2.60
N LEU A 345 5.65 17.92 2.37
CA LEU A 345 4.74 17.64 3.48
C LEU A 345 5.18 16.42 4.29
N THR A 346 5.69 15.39 3.62
CA THR A 346 6.30 14.22 4.29
C THR A 346 7.49 14.65 5.16
N LEU A 347 8.37 15.51 4.65
CA LEU A 347 9.54 15.98 5.38
C LEU A 347 9.15 16.81 6.62
N ILE A 348 8.19 17.73 6.47
CA ILE A 348 7.65 18.51 7.58
C ILE A 348 7.13 17.57 8.67
N LEU A 349 6.28 16.59 8.31
CA LEU A 349 5.75 15.63 9.27
C LEU A 349 6.86 14.79 9.91
N THR A 350 7.81 14.30 9.13
CA THR A 350 8.92 13.47 9.63
C THR A 350 9.79 14.21 10.66
N LEU A 351 9.99 15.52 10.49
CA LEU A 351 10.81 16.35 11.39
C LEU A 351 10.06 16.91 12.59
N THR A 352 8.73 17.03 12.51
CA THR A 352 7.89 17.65 13.56
C THR A 352 7.12 16.63 14.40
N GLY A 353 6.91 15.41 13.89
CA GLY A 353 5.96 14.48 14.47
C GLY A 353 6.57 13.46 15.44
N THR A 354 5.84 13.20 16.52
CA THR A 354 5.99 12.00 17.36
C THR A 354 4.88 11.02 16.98
N PHE A 355 5.22 9.92 16.31
CA PHE A 355 4.23 9.13 15.57
C PHE A 355 4.17 7.67 15.98
N GLU A 356 3.83 7.43 17.24
CA GLU A 356 3.64 6.06 17.76
C GLU A 356 2.24 5.46 17.46
N TYR A 357 1.33 6.17 16.80
CA TYR A 357 -0.05 5.72 16.55
C TYR A 357 -0.38 5.32 15.09
N LEU A 358 0.61 5.23 14.20
CA LEU A 358 0.35 5.18 12.75
C LEU A 358 -0.04 3.80 12.20
N VAL A 359 0.26 2.72 12.92
CA VAL A 359 -0.10 1.36 12.50
C VAL A 359 -1.62 1.17 12.46
N PHE A 360 -2.34 1.54 13.53
CA PHE A 360 -3.79 1.36 13.59
C PHE A 360 -4.55 2.33 12.67
N ALA A 361 -4.07 3.56 12.53
CA ALA A 361 -4.66 4.53 11.62
C ALA A 361 -4.54 4.09 10.16
N SER A 362 -3.40 3.51 9.77
CA SER A 362 -3.19 3.05 8.39
C SER A 362 -4.15 1.92 7.98
N VAL A 363 -4.41 0.96 8.86
CA VAL A 363 -5.38 -0.13 8.59
C VAL A 363 -6.76 0.42 8.32
N LEU A 364 -7.23 1.39 9.11
CA LEU A 364 -8.54 1.99 8.91
C LEU A 364 -8.63 2.74 7.58
N VAL A 365 -7.59 3.47 7.19
CA VAL A 365 -7.55 4.15 5.88
C VAL A 365 -7.51 3.13 4.73
N SER A 366 -6.79 2.03 4.87
CA SER A 366 -6.83 0.94 3.89
C SER A 366 -8.23 0.35 3.74
N LEU A 367 -8.99 0.16 4.83
CA LEU A 367 -10.38 -0.31 4.75
C LEU A 367 -11.30 0.67 4.03
N LEU A 368 -11.07 1.99 4.16
CA LEU A 368 -11.84 3.03 3.46
C LEU A 368 -11.68 3.01 1.94
N GLN A 369 -10.58 2.46 1.41
CA GLN A 369 -10.42 2.23 -0.03
C GLN A 369 -10.80 0.79 -0.44
N TYR A 370 -10.67 -0.19 0.46
CA TYR A 370 -11.00 -1.59 0.17
C TYR A 370 -12.51 -1.80 0.01
N ILE A 371 -13.31 -1.22 0.90
CA ILE A 371 -14.78 -1.36 0.87
C ILE A 371 -15.37 -0.80 -0.43
N PRO A 372 -15.10 0.47 -0.84
CA PRO A 372 -15.60 0.98 -2.10
C PRO A 372 -15.08 0.20 -3.31
N THR A 373 -13.84 -0.28 -3.28
CA THR A 373 -13.28 -1.08 -4.38
C THR A 373 -14.01 -2.42 -4.54
N CYS A 374 -14.29 -3.11 -3.44
CA CYS A 374 -15.04 -4.37 -3.47
C CYS A 374 -16.50 -4.16 -3.90
N LEU A 375 -17.15 -3.09 -3.39
CA LEU A 375 -18.49 -2.72 -3.84
C LEU A 375 -18.51 -2.33 -5.33
N ALA A 376 -17.46 -1.68 -5.82
CA ALA A 376 -17.34 -1.28 -7.22
C ALA A 376 -17.36 -2.47 -8.18
N VAL A 377 -16.74 -3.60 -7.81
CA VAL A 377 -16.84 -4.85 -8.59
C VAL A 377 -18.31 -5.30 -8.71
N ILE A 378 -19.06 -5.30 -7.61
CA ILE A 378 -20.46 -5.74 -7.59
C ILE A 378 -21.33 -4.80 -8.43
N VAL A 379 -21.22 -3.49 -8.21
CA VAL A 379 -22.04 -2.47 -8.86
C VAL A 379 -21.71 -2.38 -10.34
N LEU A 380 -20.44 -2.33 -10.73
CA LEU A 380 -20.05 -2.18 -12.12
C LEU A 380 -20.37 -3.42 -12.94
N ARG A 381 -20.32 -4.64 -12.39
CA ARG A 381 -20.79 -5.83 -13.09
C ARG A 381 -22.28 -5.79 -13.44
N ARG A 382 -23.10 -5.12 -12.61
CA ARG A 382 -24.53 -4.91 -12.88
C ARG A 382 -24.77 -3.80 -13.90
N LYS A 383 -23.97 -2.74 -13.85
CA LYS A 383 -24.13 -1.56 -14.72
C LYS A 383 -23.49 -1.71 -16.10
N SER A 384 -22.39 -2.45 -16.22
CA SER A 384 -21.63 -2.56 -17.47
C SER A 384 -20.85 -3.87 -17.56
N PRO A 385 -20.81 -4.52 -18.74
CA PRO A 385 -20.01 -5.72 -18.92
C PRO A 385 -18.51 -5.45 -18.69
N VAL A 386 -17.81 -6.45 -18.17
CA VAL A 386 -16.34 -6.41 -18.03
C VAL A 386 -15.73 -6.37 -19.45
N PRO A 387 -14.80 -5.44 -19.76
CA PRO A 387 -14.22 -5.35 -21.09
C PRO A 387 -13.58 -6.66 -21.55
N ALA A 388 -13.77 -7.02 -22.83
CA ALA A 388 -13.24 -8.25 -23.39
C ALA A 388 -11.72 -8.36 -23.16
N GLY A 389 -11.27 -9.48 -22.57
CA GLY A 389 -9.87 -9.73 -22.24
C GLY A 389 -9.34 -9.03 -20.97
N SER A 390 -10.18 -8.35 -20.18
CA SER A 390 -9.83 -7.94 -18.81
C SER A 390 -9.99 -9.12 -17.85
N TYR A 391 -9.25 -9.09 -16.74
CA TYR A 391 -9.42 -10.08 -15.68
C TYR A 391 -10.79 -9.93 -15.01
N LYS A 392 -11.42 -11.06 -14.69
CA LYS A 392 -12.68 -11.14 -13.95
C LYS A 392 -12.48 -12.07 -12.76
N VAL A 393 -12.86 -11.60 -11.57
CA VAL A 393 -12.78 -12.36 -10.33
C VAL A 393 -13.54 -13.69 -10.45
N PRO A 394 -12.91 -14.83 -10.12
CA PRO A 394 -13.57 -16.14 -10.10
C PRO A 394 -14.67 -16.20 -9.03
N GLY A 395 -15.61 -17.14 -9.16
CA GLY A 395 -16.70 -17.29 -8.17
C GLY A 395 -17.81 -16.24 -8.26
N GLY A 396 -17.82 -15.38 -9.28
CA GLY A 396 -18.93 -14.43 -9.45
C GLY A 396 -18.97 -13.40 -8.32
N TYR A 397 -20.11 -13.27 -7.64
CA TYR A 397 -20.29 -12.30 -6.56
C TYR A 397 -19.83 -12.82 -5.18
N THR A 398 -19.49 -14.10 -5.05
CA THR A 398 -19.11 -14.69 -3.75
C THR A 398 -17.84 -14.08 -3.19
N ILE A 399 -16.79 -13.93 -4.02
CA ILE A 399 -15.50 -13.35 -3.59
C ILE A 399 -15.65 -11.86 -3.19
N PRO A 400 -16.31 -10.98 -3.98
CA PRO A 400 -16.58 -9.62 -3.54
C PRO A 400 -17.39 -9.53 -2.25
N CYS A 401 -18.40 -10.38 -2.07
CA CYS A 401 -19.17 -10.43 -0.81
C CYS A 401 -18.30 -10.88 0.36
N LEU A 402 -17.47 -11.91 0.19
CA LEU A 402 -16.52 -12.37 1.21
C LEU A 402 -15.51 -11.27 1.57
N ALA A 403 -14.99 -10.55 0.59
CA ALA A 403 -14.10 -9.41 0.81
C ALA A 403 -14.76 -8.28 1.60
N LEU A 404 -16.05 -8.02 1.37
CA LEU A 404 -16.82 -7.04 2.15
C LEU A 404 -17.07 -7.52 3.58
N VAL A 405 -17.50 -8.76 3.76
CA VAL A 405 -17.66 -9.36 5.10
C VAL A 405 -16.36 -9.28 5.89
N THR A 406 -15.24 -9.57 5.22
CA THR A 406 -13.88 -9.42 5.77
C THR A 406 -13.60 -7.99 6.23
N CYS A 407 -13.85 -7.00 5.36
CA CYS A 407 -13.60 -5.60 5.70
C CYS A 407 -14.47 -5.14 6.88
N PHE A 408 -15.76 -5.49 6.89
CA PHE A 408 -16.66 -5.13 8.00
C PHE A 408 -16.32 -5.84 9.30
N TRP A 409 -15.95 -7.13 9.24
CA TRP A 409 -15.47 -7.85 10.42
C TRP A 409 -14.22 -7.21 11.01
N LEU A 410 -13.26 -6.78 10.16
CA LEU A 410 -12.06 -6.08 10.61
C LEU A 410 -12.36 -4.70 11.20
N LEU A 411 -13.34 -3.97 10.66
CA LEU A 411 -13.76 -2.68 11.23
C LEU A 411 -14.23 -2.81 12.68
N VAL A 412 -14.95 -3.88 13.02
CA VAL A 412 -15.43 -4.14 14.40
C VAL A 412 -14.29 -4.39 15.39
N GLN A 413 -13.13 -4.82 14.90
CA GLN A 413 -11.94 -5.08 15.74
C GLN A 413 -11.10 -3.82 16.02
N ILE A 414 -11.39 -2.70 15.36
CA ILE A 414 -10.64 -1.45 15.52
C ILE A 414 -11.22 -0.64 16.67
N LYS A 415 -10.35 -0.03 17.49
CA LYS A 415 -10.77 0.82 18.61
C LYS A 415 -11.62 2.00 18.13
N MET A 416 -12.71 2.27 18.83
CA MET A 416 -13.66 3.35 18.50
C MET A 416 -12.98 4.72 18.35
N VAL A 417 -11.96 5.01 19.17
CA VAL A 417 -11.19 6.27 19.10
C VAL A 417 -10.53 6.45 17.73
N VAL A 418 -9.98 5.38 17.14
CA VAL A 418 -9.35 5.42 15.81
C VAL A 418 -10.41 5.66 14.73
N ILE A 419 -11.57 5.01 14.85
CA ILE A 419 -12.71 5.19 13.94
C ILE A 419 -13.18 6.64 13.95
N LEU A 420 -13.45 7.19 15.14
CA LEU A 420 -13.90 8.57 15.29
C LEU A 420 -12.87 9.59 14.79
N ALA A 421 -11.58 9.37 15.05
CA ALA A 421 -10.52 10.24 14.54
C ALA A 421 -10.48 10.25 13.01
N THR A 422 -10.55 9.09 12.35
CA THR A 422 -10.55 9.02 10.89
C THR A 422 -11.82 9.61 10.28
N LEU A 423 -13.00 9.35 10.88
CA LEU A 423 -14.24 10.00 10.45
C LEU A 423 -14.18 11.52 10.62
N GLY A 424 -13.55 12.01 11.69
CA GLY A 424 -13.25 13.42 11.89
C GLY A 424 -12.38 13.99 10.76
N CYS A 425 -11.27 13.32 10.42
CA CYS A 425 -10.43 13.71 9.29
C CYS A 425 -11.19 13.70 7.96
N MET A 426 -12.11 12.75 7.75
CA MET A 426 -12.96 12.71 6.56
C MET A 426 -13.93 13.89 6.54
N ALA A 427 -14.57 14.19 7.67
CA ALA A 427 -15.48 15.33 7.79
C ALA A 427 -14.76 16.66 7.52
N LEU A 428 -13.53 16.81 8.02
CA LEU A 428 -12.68 17.98 7.77
C LEU A 428 -12.30 18.16 6.29
N SER A 429 -12.36 17.10 5.48
CA SER A 429 -12.12 17.18 4.03
C SER A 429 -13.33 17.68 3.22
N LEU A 430 -14.55 17.59 3.77
CA LEU A 430 -15.78 17.94 3.06
C LEU A 430 -15.88 19.42 2.67
N PRO A 431 -15.50 20.39 3.53
CA PRO A 431 -15.47 21.80 3.13
C PRO A 431 -14.61 22.05 1.89
N PHE A 432 -13.43 21.41 1.81
CA PHE A 432 -12.54 21.53 0.64
C PHE A 432 -13.22 21.02 -0.63
N TYR A 433 -13.95 19.90 -0.55
CA TYR A 433 -14.74 19.37 -1.67
C TYR A 433 -15.79 20.37 -2.15
N PHE A 434 -16.59 20.92 -1.23
CA PHE A 434 -17.68 21.84 -1.61
C PHE A 434 -17.17 23.18 -2.14
N LEU A 435 -16.08 23.71 -1.57
CA LEU A 435 -15.42 24.92 -2.08
C LEU A 435 -14.93 24.72 -3.52
N ARG A 436 -14.30 23.58 -3.79
CA ARG A 436 -13.76 23.31 -5.12
C ARG A 436 -14.83 22.95 -6.14
N LYS A 437 -15.88 22.22 -5.73
CA LYS A 437 -17.06 21.95 -6.58
C LYS A 437 -17.74 23.24 -7.04
N ARG A 438 -17.89 24.23 -6.15
CA ARG A 438 -18.42 25.55 -6.51
C ARG A 438 -17.54 26.27 -7.53
N HIS A 439 -16.22 26.20 -7.36
CA HIS A 439 -15.29 26.81 -8.31
C HIS A 439 -15.37 26.16 -9.71
N LEU A 440 -15.44 24.82 -9.78
CA LEU A 440 -15.61 24.09 -11.05
C LEU A 440 -16.93 24.42 -11.75
N SER A 441 -18.02 24.51 -10.99
CA SER A 441 -19.34 24.89 -11.52
C SER A 441 -19.39 26.34 -12.04
N ASN A 442 -18.56 27.24 -11.50
CA ASN A 442 -18.51 28.64 -11.93
C ASN A 442 -17.54 28.87 -13.11
N SER A 443 -16.70 27.89 -13.44
CA SER A 443 -15.72 27.96 -14.52
C SER A 443 -16.17 27.29 -15.83
N GLU A 444 -17.32 26.60 -15.84
CA GLU A 444 -17.94 26.15 -17.10
C GLU A 444 -18.59 27.37 -17.79
N PRO A 445 -18.15 27.74 -19.01
CA PRO A 445 -18.82 28.79 -19.76
C PRO A 445 -20.22 28.32 -20.18
N ASN A 446 -21.23 29.15 -19.89
CA ASN A 446 -22.62 28.97 -20.37
C ASN A 446 -22.70 28.88 -21.90
#